data_AF-W4ME39-F1
#
_entry.id   AF-W4ME39-F1
#
_cell.length_a   1.000
_cell.length_b   1.000
_cell.length_c   1.000
_cell.angle_alpha   90.00
_cell.angle_beta   90.00
_cell.angle_gamma   90.00
#
_symmetry.space_group_name_H-M   'P 1'
#
loop_
_entity.id
_entity.type
_entity.pdbx_description
1 polymer ?
#
loop_
_entity_poly.entity_id
_entity_poly.type
_entity_poly.pdbx_seq_one_letter_code
_entity_poly.pdbx_strand_id
1 'polypeptide(L)'
;MTREQWFIKEGIFQTDHFVPQSISPEDRLNYDNLLYACVRCNEAKKNLLVPDPCEVAIHAYLHVDADGVIYAAHSNAERLIEILRLNSRSLVRYRRQIIKTMRLLENHNHALFVEWMKYPDDLPDLARLRPPFGNTRPTGIWQSYFAQREHGELPETY
;
A
#
# COMPACT_ATOMS: atom_id res chain seq x y z
N MET A 1 -3.99 -9.87 -7.01
CA MET A 1 -3.27 -8.79 -6.30
C MET A 1 -2.64 -7.73 -7.23
N THR A 2 -2.97 -7.66 -8.52
CA THR A 2 -2.40 -6.67 -9.47
C THR A 2 -3.11 -5.32 -9.51
N ARG A 3 -4.35 -5.22 -8.98
CA ARG A 3 -5.17 -3.99 -9.04
C ARG A 3 -4.59 -2.86 -8.19
N GLU A 4 -4.26 -3.14 -6.93
CA GLU A 4 -3.65 -2.14 -6.02
C GLU A 4 -2.20 -1.83 -6.35
N GLN A 5 -1.57 -2.64 -7.21
CA GLN A 5 -0.21 -2.38 -7.65
C GLN A 5 -0.17 -1.24 -8.68
N TRP A 6 -1.32 -0.88 -9.28
CA TRP A 6 -1.47 0.14 -10.33
C TRP A 6 -0.23 0.20 -11.23
N PHE A 7 0.35 -0.95 -11.59
CA PHE A 7 1.54 -1.07 -12.44
C PHE A 7 1.80 -2.56 -12.68
N ILE A 8 1.72 -3.00 -13.93
CA ILE A 8 1.80 -4.44 -14.28
C ILE A 8 3.26 -4.96 -14.24
N LYS A 9 4.26 -4.09 -14.07
CA LYS A 9 5.69 -4.45 -14.18
C LYS A 9 6.53 -4.37 -12.90
N GLU A 10 5.96 -4.08 -11.73
CA GLU A 10 6.70 -4.04 -10.45
C GLU A 10 5.90 -4.77 -9.36
N GLY A 11 5.64 -6.06 -9.62
CA GLY A 11 4.82 -6.93 -8.76
C GLY A 11 5.58 -8.12 -8.18
N ILE A 12 6.92 -8.13 -8.25
CA ILE A 12 7.72 -9.09 -7.49
C ILE A 12 8.01 -8.40 -6.16
N PHE A 13 7.38 -8.90 -5.10
CA PHE A 13 7.82 -8.58 -3.75
C PHE A 13 9.06 -9.38 -3.44
N GLN A 14 9.98 -8.76 -2.74
CA GLN A 14 11.18 -9.37 -2.20
C GLN A 14 11.22 -9.12 -0.71
N THR A 15 11.93 -10.00 -0.01
CA THR A 15 12.29 -9.77 1.38
C THR A 15 13.36 -8.68 1.42
N ASP A 16 13.13 -7.65 2.22
CA ASP A 16 14.06 -6.58 2.55
C ASP A 16 14.30 -6.57 4.07
N HIS A 17 15.48 -6.13 4.50
CA HIS A 17 15.79 -5.92 5.92
C HIS A 17 15.47 -4.48 6.29
N PHE A 18 14.57 -4.24 7.25
CA PHE A 18 14.21 -2.90 7.70
C PHE A 18 15.46 -2.11 8.13
N VAL A 19 16.21 -2.68 9.09
CA VAL A 19 17.58 -2.30 9.42
C VAL A 19 18.54 -3.12 8.53
N PRO A 20 19.33 -2.47 7.66
CA PRO A 20 20.24 -3.15 6.75
C PRO A 20 21.23 -4.07 7.46
N GLN A 21 21.55 -5.20 6.83
CA GLN A 21 22.58 -6.14 7.33
C GLN A 21 23.97 -5.51 7.47
N SER A 22 24.27 -4.46 6.70
CA SER A 22 25.52 -3.72 6.84
C SER A 22 25.60 -2.90 8.13
N ILE A 23 24.46 -2.66 8.79
CA ILE A 23 24.33 -1.93 10.05
C ILE A 23 24.11 -2.91 11.21
N SER A 24 23.23 -3.90 11.03
CA SER A 24 22.98 -4.97 12.01
C SER A 24 23.13 -6.36 11.35
N PRO A 25 24.35 -6.92 11.30
CA PRO A 25 24.58 -8.28 10.82
C PRO A 25 23.89 -9.36 11.69
N GLU A 26 23.75 -9.10 12.98
CA GLU A 26 23.11 -9.97 13.97
C GLU A 26 21.61 -10.17 13.70
N ASP A 27 20.92 -9.15 13.15
CA ASP A 27 19.50 -9.21 12.83
C ASP A 27 19.21 -9.84 11.45
N ARG A 28 20.19 -10.46 10.80
CA ARG A 28 20.03 -11.08 9.48
C ARG A 28 18.87 -12.07 9.41
N LEU A 29 18.66 -12.83 10.48
CA LEU A 29 17.63 -13.87 10.60
C LEU A 29 16.47 -13.45 11.52
N ASN A 30 16.49 -12.21 12.01
CA ASN A 30 15.43 -11.69 12.85
C ASN A 30 14.19 -11.41 11.99
N TYR A 31 13.12 -12.17 12.21
CA TYR A 31 11.89 -12.06 11.41
C TYR A 31 11.24 -10.68 11.52
N ASP A 32 11.32 -10.04 12.69
CA ASP A 32 10.76 -8.71 12.91
C ASP A 32 11.52 -7.61 12.13
N ASN A 33 12.73 -7.93 11.66
CA ASN A 33 13.51 -7.06 10.78
C ASN A 33 13.24 -7.33 9.29
N LEU A 34 12.38 -8.29 8.92
CA LEU A 34 12.09 -8.64 7.52
C LEU A 34 10.78 -8.00 7.04
N LEU A 35 10.85 -7.27 5.93
CA LEU A 35 9.71 -6.63 5.28
C LEU A 35 9.50 -7.22 3.89
N TYR A 36 8.25 -7.26 3.44
CA TYR A 36 7.96 -7.40 2.01
C TYR A 36 7.98 -6.03 1.35
N ALA A 37 8.96 -5.82 0.47
CA ALA A 37 9.06 -4.62 -0.35
C ALA A 37 8.94 -5.00 -1.83
N CYS A 38 8.31 -4.15 -2.64
CA CYS A 38 8.41 -4.34 -4.09
C CYS A 38 9.87 -4.17 -4.53
N VAL A 39 10.31 -4.88 -5.59
CA VAL A 39 11.69 -4.81 -6.11
C VAL A 39 12.20 -3.38 -6.20
N ARG A 40 11.41 -2.44 -6.75
CA ARG A 40 11.85 -1.04 -6.91
C ARG A 40 12.13 -0.37 -5.57
N CYS A 41 11.26 -0.54 -4.58
CA CYS A 41 11.47 0.06 -3.27
C CYS A 41 12.68 -0.59 -2.57
N ASN A 42 12.84 -1.90 -2.70
CA ASN A 42 14.01 -2.62 -2.16
C ASN A 42 15.32 -2.12 -2.81
N GLU A 43 15.36 -2.05 -4.15
CA GLU A 43 16.51 -1.55 -4.91
C GLU A 43 16.81 -0.07 -4.67
N ALA A 44 15.79 0.75 -4.37
CA ALA A 44 15.95 2.15 -4.06
C ALA A 44 16.46 2.36 -2.62
N LYS A 45 15.90 1.62 -1.65
CA LYS A 45 16.30 1.66 -0.25
C LYS A 45 17.72 1.14 -0.04
N LYS A 46 18.06 -0.03 -0.59
CA LYS A 46 19.36 -0.70 -0.36
C LYS A 46 19.70 -0.73 1.13
N ASN A 47 20.84 -0.15 1.49
CA ASN A 47 21.36 -0.09 2.85
C ASN A 47 21.00 1.24 3.56
N LEU A 48 20.02 1.98 3.04
CA LEU A 48 19.54 3.22 3.67
C LEU A 48 18.45 2.91 4.69
N LEU A 49 18.44 3.69 5.77
CA LEU A 49 17.36 3.67 6.75
C LEU A 49 16.19 4.53 6.27
N VAL A 50 15.00 3.96 6.38
CA VAL A 50 13.71 4.64 6.19
C VAL A 50 13.01 4.77 7.54
N PRO A 51 12.06 5.72 7.71
CA PRO A 51 11.29 5.79 8.94
C PRO A 51 10.53 4.48 9.19
N ASP A 52 10.44 4.08 10.46
CA ASP A 52 9.75 2.86 10.86
C ASP A 52 8.24 3.01 10.61
N PRO A 53 7.63 2.17 9.75
CA PRO A 53 6.20 2.24 9.47
C PRO A 53 5.32 1.82 10.65
N CYS A 54 5.88 1.14 11.67
CA CYS A 54 5.19 0.78 12.90
C CYS A 54 5.16 1.91 13.93
N GLU A 55 6.15 2.80 13.91
CA GLU A 55 6.23 3.96 14.82
C GLU A 55 5.68 5.25 14.18
N VAL A 56 5.82 5.38 12.86
CA VAL A 56 5.41 6.58 12.12
C VAL A 56 4.30 6.24 11.15
N ALA A 57 3.12 6.83 11.38
CA ALA A 57 1.98 6.77 10.47
C ALA A 57 2.25 7.64 9.22
N ILE A 58 3.17 7.22 8.34
CA ILE A 58 3.65 8.02 7.21
C ILE A 58 2.51 8.49 6.28
N HIS A 59 1.44 7.69 6.15
CA HIS A 59 0.27 8.06 5.35
C HIS A 59 -0.36 9.40 5.77
N ALA A 60 -0.32 9.75 7.07
CA ALA A 60 -0.86 10.99 7.59
C ALA A 60 -0.06 12.23 7.13
N TYR A 61 1.16 12.02 6.64
CA TYR A 61 2.07 13.08 6.21
C TYR A 61 2.30 13.10 4.70
N LEU A 62 1.63 12.23 3.93
CA LEU A 62 1.74 12.17 2.47
C LEU A 62 0.44 12.64 1.82
N HIS A 63 0.57 13.43 0.77
CA HIS A 63 -0.55 13.84 -0.08
C HIS A 63 -0.21 13.61 -1.55
N VAL A 64 -1.12 13.01 -2.31
CA VAL A 64 -0.97 12.86 -3.76
C VAL A 64 -1.83 13.92 -4.43
N ASP A 65 -1.20 14.84 -5.15
CA ASP A 65 -1.92 15.88 -5.89
C ASP A 65 -2.42 15.37 -7.26
N ALA A 66 -3.34 16.12 -7.86
CA ALA A 66 -3.94 15.85 -9.16
C ALA A 66 -2.93 15.80 -10.32
N ASP A 67 -1.78 16.46 -10.16
CA ASP A 67 -0.68 16.43 -11.12
C ASP A 67 0.14 15.12 -11.06
N GLY A 68 -0.15 14.28 -10.08
CA GLY A 68 0.56 13.04 -9.82
C GLY A 68 1.87 13.25 -9.08
N VAL A 69 2.08 14.31 -8.31
CA VAL A 69 3.20 14.47 -7.39
C VAL A 69 2.79 14.06 -5.98
N ILE A 70 3.69 13.40 -5.24
CA ILE A 70 3.51 13.15 -3.81
C ILE A 70 4.20 14.27 -3.04
N TYR A 71 3.47 14.94 -2.16
CA TYR A 71 3.99 15.94 -1.25
C TYR A 71 4.07 15.36 0.16
N ALA A 72 5.02 15.87 0.93
CA ALA A 72 5.21 15.52 2.32
C ALA A 72 4.98 16.75 3.20
N ALA A 73 4.32 16.54 4.35
CA ALA A 73 4.10 17.56 5.38
C ALA A 73 5.05 17.40 6.59
N HIS A 74 5.98 16.44 6.52
CA HIS A 74 6.92 16.11 7.59
C HIS A 74 8.23 15.55 7.01
N SER A 75 9.35 15.83 7.66
CA SER A 75 10.70 15.46 7.19
C SER A 75 10.89 13.95 6.97
N ASN A 76 10.32 13.11 7.84
CA ASN A 76 10.32 11.65 7.65
C ASN A 76 9.66 11.23 6.32
N ALA A 77 8.56 11.89 5.94
CA ALA A 77 7.86 11.61 4.70
C ALA A 77 8.63 12.15 3.49
N GLU A 78 9.25 13.33 3.59
CA GLU A 78 10.16 13.87 2.56
C GLU A 78 11.31 12.90 2.29
N ARG A 79 12.00 12.46 3.34
CA ARG A 79 13.08 11.49 3.26
C ARG A 79 12.63 10.18 2.62
N LEU A 80 11.43 9.70 2.92
CA LEU A 80 10.89 8.49 2.29
C LEU A 80 10.67 8.69 0.79
N ILE A 81 10.08 9.83 0.37
CA ILE A 81 9.87 10.17 -1.05
C ILE A 81 11.21 10.16 -1.80
N GLU A 82 12.24 10.75 -1.19
CA GLU A 82 13.59 10.82 -1.77
C GLU A 82 14.25 9.44 -1.89
N ILE A 83 14.33 8.68 -0.79
CA ILE A 83 14.98 7.37 -0.75
C ILE A 83 14.31 6.41 -1.73
N LEU A 84 12.97 6.33 -1.71
CA LEU A 84 12.21 5.42 -2.57
C LEU A 84 11.92 5.98 -3.97
N ARG A 85 12.37 7.20 -4.24
CA ARG A 85 12.21 7.91 -5.52
C ARG A 85 10.75 7.94 -5.99
N LEU A 86 9.81 8.15 -5.06
CA LEU A 86 8.36 8.07 -5.32
C LEU A 86 7.89 9.11 -6.35
N ASN A 87 8.62 10.21 -6.49
CA ASN A 87 8.40 11.27 -7.47
C ASN A 87 9.32 11.18 -8.70
N SER A 88 9.88 10.01 -9.01
CA SER A 88 10.54 9.84 -10.31
C SER A 88 9.57 10.17 -11.46
N ARG A 89 10.11 10.73 -12.55
CA ARG A 89 9.31 11.27 -13.67
C ARG A 89 8.32 10.25 -14.25
N SER A 90 8.72 8.97 -14.31
CA SER A 90 7.86 7.88 -14.79
C SER A 90 6.66 7.66 -13.88
N LEU A 91 6.87 7.65 -12.55
CA LEU A 91 5.81 7.44 -11.57
C LEU A 91 4.86 8.63 -11.48
N VAL A 92 5.38 9.85 -11.54
CA VAL A 92 4.54 11.05 -11.58
C VAL A 92 3.64 11.03 -12.81
N ARG A 93 4.22 10.76 -13.99
CA ARG A 93 3.45 10.64 -15.24
C ARG A 93 2.39 9.55 -15.14
N TYR A 94 2.74 8.40 -14.60
CA TYR A 94 1.84 7.27 -14.47
C TYR A 94 0.67 7.58 -13.51
N ARG A 95 0.96 8.07 -12.30
CA ARG A 95 -0.06 8.46 -11.32
C ARG A 95 -0.98 9.52 -11.88
N ARG A 96 -0.44 10.54 -12.56
CA ARG A 96 -1.23 11.57 -13.24
C ARG A 96 -2.19 10.98 -14.27
N GLN A 97 -1.75 9.99 -15.04
CA GLN A 97 -2.59 9.33 -16.04
C GLN A 97 -3.73 8.56 -15.38
N ILE A 98 -3.45 7.77 -14.34
CA ILE A 98 -4.48 7.04 -13.60
C ILE A 98 -5.49 7.98 -12.97
N ILE A 99 -5.04 9.00 -12.23
CA ILE A 99 -5.93 9.98 -11.58
C ILE A 99 -6.85 10.65 -12.61
N LYS A 100 -6.31 11.07 -13.76
CA LYS A 100 -7.10 11.68 -14.83
C LYS A 100 -8.10 10.70 -15.44
N THR A 101 -7.69 9.46 -15.71
CA THR A 101 -8.59 8.45 -16.27
C THR A 101 -9.73 8.15 -15.30
N MET A 102 -9.44 7.94 -14.01
CA MET A 102 -10.47 7.63 -13.01
C MET A 102 -11.47 8.78 -12.88
N ARG A 103 -11.02 10.04 -12.82
CA ARG A 103 -11.92 11.21 -12.81
C ARG A 103 -12.77 11.31 -14.08
N LEU A 104 -12.22 10.98 -15.25
CA LEU A 104 -13.00 10.98 -16.49
C LEU A 104 -14.06 9.87 -16.49
N LEU A 105 -13.72 8.68 -16.00
CA LEU A 105 -14.66 7.57 -15.89
C LEU A 105 -15.77 7.88 -14.88
N GLU A 106 -15.42 8.41 -13.71
CA GLU A 106 -16.38 8.82 -12.70
C GLU A 106 -17.44 9.79 -13.27
N ASN A 107 -17.03 10.74 -14.11
CA ASN A 107 -17.94 11.75 -14.69
C ASN A 107 -18.70 11.30 -15.95
N HIS A 108 -18.19 10.30 -16.69
CA HIS A 108 -18.71 9.98 -18.03
C HIS A 108 -19.06 8.51 -18.25
N ASN A 109 -18.59 7.60 -17.41
CA ASN A 109 -18.87 6.17 -17.48
C ASN A 109 -18.77 5.53 -16.08
N HIS A 110 -19.78 5.80 -15.25
CA HIS A 110 -19.84 5.31 -13.86
C HIS A 110 -19.72 3.78 -13.78
N ALA A 111 -20.35 3.04 -14.70
CA ALA A 111 -20.28 1.58 -14.71
C ALA A 111 -18.83 1.06 -14.82
N LEU A 112 -18.04 1.65 -15.72
CA LEU A 112 -16.62 1.29 -15.87
C LEU A 112 -15.78 1.82 -14.70
N PHE A 113 -16.11 2.99 -14.15
CA PHE A 113 -15.46 3.47 -12.92
C PHE A 113 -15.63 2.47 -11.76
N VAL A 114 -16.86 2.00 -11.54
CA VAL A 114 -17.17 0.99 -10.52
C VAL A 114 -16.43 -0.31 -10.81
N GLU A 115 -16.36 -0.78 -12.05
CA GLU A 115 -15.60 -2.00 -12.37
C GLU A 115 -14.12 -1.91 -11.93
N TRP A 116 -13.50 -0.73 -12.09
CA TRP A 116 -12.12 -0.48 -11.66
C TRP A 116 -11.97 -0.29 -10.15
N MET A 117 -12.96 0.33 -9.50
CA MET A 117 -12.88 0.77 -8.11
C MET A 117 -13.67 -0.09 -7.12
N LYS A 118 -14.43 -1.09 -7.58
CA LYS A 118 -15.22 -1.98 -6.72
C LYS A 118 -14.33 -2.85 -5.83
N TYR A 119 -14.87 -3.29 -4.71
CA TYR A 119 -14.24 -4.34 -3.90
C TYR A 119 -14.10 -5.65 -4.70
N PRO A 120 -13.08 -6.49 -4.41
CA PRO A 120 -13.00 -7.82 -5.00
C PRO A 120 -14.25 -8.63 -4.69
N ASP A 121 -14.67 -9.49 -5.62
CA ASP A 121 -15.85 -10.33 -5.41
C ASP A 121 -15.60 -11.39 -4.30
N ASP A 122 -14.35 -11.81 -4.14
CA ASP A 122 -13.85 -12.85 -3.22
C ASP A 122 -13.32 -12.30 -1.88
N LEU A 123 -14.02 -11.35 -1.26
CA LEU A 123 -13.66 -10.85 0.07
C LEU A 123 -13.53 -12.00 1.10
N PRO A 124 -12.47 -12.04 1.92
CA PRO A 124 -12.25 -13.12 2.87
C PRO A 124 -13.19 -13.01 4.09
N ASP A 125 -13.88 -14.10 4.41
CA ASP A 125 -14.65 -14.23 5.65
C ASP A 125 -13.70 -14.51 6.83
N LEU A 126 -13.34 -13.45 7.56
CA LEU A 126 -12.46 -13.54 8.71
C LEU A 126 -13.06 -14.37 9.86
N ALA A 127 -14.39 -14.53 9.93
CA ALA A 127 -15.05 -15.33 10.96
C ALA A 127 -14.80 -16.84 10.78
N ARG A 128 -14.42 -17.28 9.58
CA ARG A 128 -14.09 -18.69 9.28
C ARG A 128 -12.62 -19.02 9.48
N LEU A 129 -11.74 -18.01 9.50
CA LEU A 129 -10.32 -18.23 9.69
C LEU A 129 -10.00 -18.62 11.13
N ARG A 130 -9.02 -19.51 11.30
CA ARG A 130 -8.57 -20.03 12.60
C ARG A 130 -7.06 -19.85 12.70
N PRO A 131 -6.58 -18.62 12.95
CA PRO A 131 -5.15 -18.39 13.09
C PRO A 131 -4.60 -19.20 14.28
N PRO A 132 -3.33 -19.65 14.22
CA PRO A 132 -2.65 -20.23 15.37
C PRO A 132 -2.77 -19.31 16.58
N PHE A 133 -3.02 -19.88 17.76
CA PHE A 133 -3.18 -19.14 19.02
C PHE A 133 -4.41 -18.22 19.12
N GLY A 134 -5.32 -18.27 18.15
CA GLY A 134 -6.60 -17.53 18.17
C GLY A 134 -6.48 -16.10 17.65
N ASN A 135 -7.65 -15.47 17.41
CA ASN A 135 -7.72 -14.10 16.91
C ASN A 135 -7.59 -13.11 18.09
N THR A 136 -6.47 -12.38 18.16
CA THR A 136 -6.23 -11.35 19.18
C THR A 136 -7.02 -10.05 18.93
N ARG A 137 -7.66 -9.91 17.75
CA ARG A 137 -8.49 -8.76 17.37
C ARG A 137 -9.89 -9.21 16.93
N PRO A 138 -10.70 -9.78 17.84
CA PRO A 138 -12.00 -10.36 17.50
C PRO A 138 -13.02 -9.33 16.98
N THR A 139 -12.92 -8.07 17.43
CA THR A 139 -13.77 -6.97 16.95
C THR A 139 -13.56 -6.65 15.46
N GLY A 140 -12.36 -6.95 14.93
CA GLY A 140 -12.03 -6.74 13.52
C GLY A 140 -12.83 -7.62 12.55
N ILE A 141 -13.46 -8.69 13.03
CA ILE A 141 -14.36 -9.52 12.21
C ILE A 141 -15.54 -8.68 11.72
N TRP A 142 -16.22 -7.98 12.64
CA TRP A 142 -17.38 -7.14 12.33
C TRP A 142 -17.02 -5.91 11.49
N GLN A 143 -15.77 -5.43 11.61
CA GLN A 143 -15.27 -4.29 10.84
C GLN A 143 -14.75 -4.67 9.45
N SER A 144 -14.63 -5.97 9.15
CA SER A 144 -14.11 -6.43 7.86
C SER A 144 -15.05 -6.07 6.71
N TYR A 145 -14.49 -5.82 5.51
CA TYR A 145 -15.30 -5.54 4.32
C TYR A 145 -16.26 -6.69 3.96
N PHE A 146 -15.89 -7.94 4.27
CA PHE A 146 -16.81 -9.07 4.13
C PHE A 146 -18.04 -8.89 5.02
N ALA A 147 -17.86 -8.61 6.32
CA ALA A 147 -18.97 -8.38 7.24
C ALA A 147 -19.81 -7.15 6.85
N GLN A 148 -19.18 -6.04 6.46
CA GLN A 148 -19.89 -4.86 5.97
C GLN A 148 -20.75 -5.19 4.74
N ARG A 149 -20.27 -6.05 3.83
CA ARG A 149 -21.05 -6.51 2.67
C ARG A 149 -22.27 -7.32 3.07
N GLU A 150 -22.12 -8.25 4.01
CA GLU A 150 -23.24 -9.07 4.52
C GLU A 150 -24.32 -8.23 5.22
N HIS A 151 -23.94 -7.08 5.79
CA HIS A 151 -24.89 -6.13 6.38
C HIS A 151 -25.44 -5.09 5.39
N GLY A 152 -24.99 -5.09 4.13
CA GLY A 152 -25.39 -4.08 3.14
C GLY A 152 -24.83 -2.69 3.42
N GLU A 153 -23.74 -2.59 4.18
CA GLU A 153 -23.07 -1.34 4.57
C GLU A 153 -21.82 -1.05 3.73
N LEU A 154 -21.35 -2.03 2.95
CA LEU A 154 -20.17 -1.86 2.11
C LEU A 154 -20.43 -0.83 0.99
N PRO A 155 -19.61 0.21 0.84
CA PRO A 155 -19.70 1.13 -0.28
C PRO A 155 -19.55 0.42 -1.64
N GLU A 156 -20.05 1.05 -2.71
CA GLU A 156 -19.94 0.51 -4.07
C GLU A 156 -18.47 0.40 -4.53
N THR A 157 -17.64 1.36 -4.12
CA THR A 157 -16.22 1.48 -4.47
C THR A 157 -15.39 1.79 -3.22
N TYR A 158 -14.13 1.36 -3.21
CA TYR A 158 -13.18 1.64 -2.12
C TYR A 158 -12.51 3.02 -2.22
#